data_AF-A0AA39PAY7-F1
#
_entry.id   AF-A0AA39PAY7-F1
#
_cell.length_a   1.000
_cell.length_b   1.000
_cell.length_c   1.000
_cell.angle_alpha   90.00
_cell.angle_beta   90.00
_cell.angle_gamma   90.00
#
_symmetry.space_group_name_H-M   'P 1'
#
loop_
_entity.id
_entity.type
_entity.pdbx_description
1 polymer ?
#
loop_
_entity_poly.entity_id
_entity_poly.type
_entity_poly.pdbx_seq_one_letter_code
_entity_poly.pdbx_strand_id
1 'polypeptide(L)'
;MKFAFDQISPEIIVEILGWLSPYDLLTVKLVSSRFLYLIQHNAICWILARQNLGNIPPPPSGLSESAYASYLFCKSKCLCCNQMTDVLPVSFSFRVRTCSETCTRQLFA
;
A
#
# COMPACT_ATOMS: atom_id res chain seq x y z
N MET A 1 7.93 30.37 1.67
CA MET A 1 8.45 29.42 2.67
C MET A 1 9.22 28.36 1.88
N LYS A 2 10.55 28.24 2.05
CA LYS A 2 11.31 27.16 1.38
C LYS A 2 11.03 25.88 2.14
N PHE A 3 10.53 24.85 1.46
CA PHE A 3 10.32 23.55 2.09
C PHE A 3 11.70 22.98 2.43
N ALA A 4 11.91 22.44 3.64
CA ALA A 4 13.21 21.88 4.02
C ALA A 4 13.70 20.81 3.02
N PHE A 5 12.75 20.08 2.44
CA PHE A 5 13.01 19.08 1.40
C PHE A 5 13.50 19.67 0.08
N ASP A 6 13.30 20.96 -0.21
CA ASP A 6 13.79 21.58 -1.46
C ASP A 6 15.32 21.69 -1.51
N GLN A 7 15.99 21.56 -0.37
CA GLN A 7 17.45 21.58 -0.26
C GLN A 7 18.05 20.16 -0.21
N ILE A 8 17.22 19.12 -0.24
CA ILE A 8 17.64 17.71 -0.13
C ILE A 8 17.56 17.08 -1.53
N SER A 9 18.53 16.23 -1.88
CA SER A 9 18.49 15.52 -3.16
C SER A 9 17.30 14.56 -3.21
N PRO A 10 16.62 14.40 -4.37
CA PRO A 10 15.47 13.51 -4.53
C PRO A 10 15.73 12.08 -4.05
N GLU A 11 16.95 11.58 -4.24
CA GLU A 11 17.37 10.22 -3.88
C GLU A 11 17.34 10.02 -2.37
N ILE A 12 17.80 11.00 -1.58
CA ILE A 12 17.72 10.96 -0.12
C ILE A 12 16.26 10.98 0.35
N ILE A 13 15.41 11.75 -0.33
CA ILE A 13 13.98 11.78 0.00
C ILE A 13 13.35 10.42 -0.28
N VAL A 14 13.65 9.80 -1.42
CA VAL A 14 13.16 8.47 -1.78
C VAL A 14 13.63 7.42 -0.76
N GLU A 15 14.89 7.50 -0.31
CA GLU A 15 15.44 6.64 0.75
C GLU A 15 14.64 6.81 2.05
N ILE A 16 14.44 8.06 2.52
CA ILE A 16 13.62 8.35 3.72
C ILE A 16 12.21 7.78 3.58
N LEU A 17 11.58 7.95 2.42
CA LEU A 17 10.25 7.43 2.14
C LEU A 17 10.23 5.89 2.15
N GLY A 18 11.33 5.22 1.78
CA GLY A 18 11.48 3.76 1.83
C GLY A 18 11.44 3.16 3.25
N TRP A 19 11.70 3.96 4.28
CA TRP A 19 11.60 3.55 5.68
C TRP A 19 10.17 3.57 6.24
N LEU A 20 9.22 4.13 5.51
CA LEU A 20 7.83 4.22 5.93
C LEU A 20 7.07 2.90 5.72
N SER A 21 5.85 2.79 6.26
CA SER A 21 4.93 1.73 5.85
C SER A 21 4.28 2.07 4.49
N PRO A 22 3.75 1.09 3.75
CA PRO A 22 3.01 1.36 2.52
C PRO A 22 1.76 2.21 2.76
N TYR A 23 1.14 2.12 3.94
CA TYR A 23 0.01 2.99 4.31
C TYR A 23 0.44 4.46 4.46
N ASP A 24 1.58 4.70 5.10
CA ASP A 24 2.13 6.05 5.23
C ASP A 24 2.44 6.65 3.86
N LEU A 25 3.01 5.87 2.93
CA LEU A 25 3.24 6.32 1.55
C LEU A 25 1.95 6.72 0.82
N LEU A 26 0.85 5.99 1.04
CA LEU A 26 -0.47 6.35 0.51
C LEU A 26 -0.98 7.67 1.07
N THR A 27 -0.56 8.04 2.28
CA THR A 27 -0.91 9.31 2.93
C THR A 27 0.01 10.43 2.47
N VAL A 28 1.33 10.21 2.49
CA VAL A 28 2.35 11.19 2.10
C VAL A 28 2.20 11.64 0.65
N LYS A 29 1.83 10.74 -0.27
CA LYS A 29 1.57 11.12 -1.68
C LYS A 29 0.47 12.18 -1.82
N LEU A 30 -0.44 12.31 -0.84
CA LEU A 30 -1.55 13.26 -0.86
C LEU A 30 -1.18 14.61 -0.23
N VAL A 31 -0.04 14.69 0.46
CA VAL A 31 0.39 15.90 1.20
C VAL A 31 0.85 17.01 0.24
N SER A 32 1.52 16.66 -0.87
CA SER A 32 1.93 17.64 -1.88
C SER A 32 2.10 17.01 -3.26
N SER A 33 1.98 17.82 -4.31
CA SER A 33 2.25 17.40 -5.69
C SER A 33 3.69 16.92 -5.88
N ARG A 34 4.64 17.45 -5.09
CA ARG A 34 6.05 17.02 -5.14
C ARG A 34 6.24 15.63 -4.55
N PHE A 35 5.60 15.32 -3.42
CA PHE A 35 5.61 13.97 -2.87
C PHE A 35 4.89 12.99 -3.78
N LEU A 36 3.75 13.39 -4.36
CA LEU A 36 3.06 12.59 -5.37
C LEU A 36 4.01 12.21 -6.52
N TYR A 37 4.70 13.20 -7.09
CA TYR A 37 5.65 12.99 -8.18
C TYR A 37 6.78 12.02 -7.76
N LEU A 38 7.43 12.27 -6.63
CA LEU A 38 8.52 11.40 -6.14
C LEU A 38 8.04 9.96 -5.93
N ILE A 39 6.91 9.77 -5.26
CA ILE A 39 6.37 8.45 -4.91
C ILE A 39 5.85 7.70 -6.15
N GLN A 40 5.26 8.40 -7.12
CA GLN A 40 4.70 7.79 -8.32
C GLN A 40 5.79 7.32 -9.30
N HIS A 41 6.91 8.03 -9.37
CA HIS A 41 8.00 7.73 -10.30
C HIS A 41 9.12 6.86 -9.72
N ASN A 42 9.10 6.58 -8.41
CA ASN A 42 10.11 5.76 -7.75
C ASN A 42 9.49 4.52 -7.12
N ALA A 43 9.38 3.42 -7.88
CA ALA A 43 8.81 2.17 -7.36
C ALA A 43 9.58 1.60 -6.15
N ILE A 44 10.87 1.93 -6.01
CA ILE A 44 11.73 1.42 -4.95
C ILE A 44 11.25 1.79 -3.55
N CYS A 45 10.64 2.98 -3.35
CA CYS A 45 10.12 3.34 -2.03
C CYS A 45 8.98 2.41 -1.60
N TRP A 46 8.14 1.96 -2.53
CA TRP A 46 7.08 1.00 -2.23
C TRP A 46 7.61 -0.40 -1.95
N ILE A 47 8.63 -0.83 -2.68
CA ILE A 47 9.29 -2.14 -2.46
C ILE A 47 9.89 -2.18 -1.05
N LEU A 48 10.68 -1.16 -0.68
CA LEU A 48 11.31 -1.06 0.63
C LEU A 48 10.25 -0.97 1.75
N ALA A 49 9.25 -0.10 1.57
CA ALA A 49 8.17 0.06 2.53
C ALA A 49 7.40 -1.25 2.78
N ARG A 50 7.18 -2.06 1.74
CA ARG A 50 6.57 -3.38 1.87
C ARG A 50 7.49 -4.37 2.62
N GLN A 51 8.78 -4.36 2.31
CA GLN A 51 9.77 -5.23 2.96
C GLN A 51 9.88 -4.97 4.46
N ASN A 52 9.66 -3.73 4.91
CA ASN A 52 9.61 -3.39 6.34
C ASN A 52 8.50 -4.13 7.12
N LEU A 53 7.49 -4.69 6.44
CA LEU A 53 6.41 -5.45 7.06
C LEU A 53 6.68 -6.96 7.13
N GLY A 54 7.78 -7.45 6.52
CA GLY A 54 8.26 -8.85 6.57
C GLY A 54 7.40 -9.88 5.83
N ASN A 55 6.13 -10.01 6.20
CA ASN A 55 5.24 -11.12 5.79
C ASN A 55 4.35 -10.80 4.59
N ILE A 56 4.65 -9.73 3.84
CA ILE A 56 3.86 -9.32 2.68
C ILE A 56 4.61 -9.70 1.40
N PRO A 57 4.10 -10.66 0.60
CA PRO A 57 4.76 -11.09 -0.64
C PRO A 57 4.77 -9.96 -1.68
N PRO A 58 5.61 -10.04 -2.72
CA PRO A 58 5.53 -9.13 -3.85
C PRO A 58 4.14 -9.06 -4.46
N PRO A 59 3.78 -7.94 -5.11
CA PRO A 59 2.51 -7.81 -5.81
C PRO A 59 2.30 -8.97 -6.79
N PRO A 60 1.08 -9.55 -6.87
CA PRO A 60 0.74 -10.48 -7.94
C PRO A 60 0.94 -9.84 -9.32
N SER A 61 1.21 -10.66 -10.34
CA SER A 61 1.41 -10.20 -11.71
C SER A 61 0.30 -9.23 -12.16
N GLY A 62 0.69 -8.14 -12.81
CA GLY A 62 -0.23 -7.10 -13.29
C GLY A 62 -0.68 -6.09 -12.21
N LEU A 63 -0.13 -6.12 -11.00
CA LEU A 63 -0.36 -5.11 -9.97
C LEU A 63 0.93 -4.34 -9.66
N SER A 64 0.88 -3.01 -9.67
CA SER A 64 1.99 -2.19 -9.19
C SER A 64 2.10 -2.27 -7.67
N GLU A 65 3.28 -1.97 -7.12
CA GLU A 65 3.47 -1.89 -5.66
C GLU A 65 2.54 -0.85 -5.00
N SER A 66 2.28 0.29 -5.66
CA SER A 66 1.36 1.32 -5.17
C SER A 66 -0.11 0.88 -5.17
N ALA A 67 -0.54 0.16 -6.21
CA ALA A 67 -1.88 -0.41 -6.30
C ALA A 67 -2.04 -1.56 -5.30
N TYR A 68 -0.97 -2.32 -5.06
CA TYR A 68 -0.95 -3.37 -4.06
C TYR A 68 -1.03 -2.82 -2.64
N ALA A 69 -0.29 -1.76 -2.31
CA ALA A 69 -0.45 -1.04 -1.05
C ALA A 69 -1.88 -0.53 -0.86
N SER A 70 -2.48 0.06 -1.91
CA SER A 70 -3.89 0.51 -1.87
C SER A 70 -4.84 -0.68 -1.62
N TYR A 71 -4.62 -1.80 -2.31
CA TYR A 71 -5.37 -3.03 -2.10
C TYR A 71 -5.26 -3.53 -0.66
N LEU A 72 -4.08 -3.48 -0.05
CA LEU A 72 -3.83 -3.96 1.31
C LEU A 72 -4.43 -3.06 2.39
N PHE A 73 -4.27 -1.74 2.27
CA PHE A 73 -4.54 -0.81 3.38
C PHE A 73 -5.71 0.14 3.17
N CYS A 74 -6.25 0.27 1.96
CA CYS A 74 -7.51 1.01 1.76
C CYS A 74 -8.71 0.11 2.04
N LYS A 75 -9.76 0.70 2.60
CA LYS A 75 -11.06 0.05 2.79
C LYS A 75 -11.59 -0.44 1.44
N SER A 76 -12.05 -1.70 1.40
CA SER A 76 -12.77 -2.24 0.24
C SER A 76 -13.92 -3.13 0.68
N LYS A 77 -14.72 -3.55 -0.29
CA LYS A 77 -15.85 -4.45 -0.04
C LYS A 77 -15.37 -5.86 0.30
N CYS A 78 -16.03 -6.48 1.26
CA CYS A 78 -15.97 -7.91 1.54
C CYS A 78 -16.51 -8.68 0.34
N LEU A 79 -15.78 -9.70 -0.13
CA LEU A 79 -16.21 -10.50 -1.29
C LEU A 79 -17.48 -11.32 -1.03
N CYS A 80 -17.75 -11.67 0.25
CA CYS A 80 -18.91 -12.46 0.63
C CYS A 80 -20.18 -11.61 0.83
N CYS A 81 -20.11 -10.52 1.60
CA CYS A 81 -21.31 -9.75 2.02
C CYS A 81 -21.34 -8.31 1.49
N ASN A 82 -20.35 -7.89 0.70
CA ASN A 82 -20.22 -6.57 0.09
C ASN A 82 -20.07 -5.38 1.07
N GLN A 83 -20.02 -5.64 2.39
CA GLN A 83 -19.77 -4.61 3.40
C GLN A 83 -18.35 -4.07 3.33
N MET A 84 -18.18 -2.80 3.67
CA MET A 84 -16.88 -2.15 3.66
C MET A 84 -16.02 -2.64 4.84
N THR A 85 -14.76 -2.96 4.59
CA THR A 85 -13.83 -3.47 5.62
C THR A 85 -12.40 -3.01 5.34
N ASP A 86 -11.65 -2.78 6.41
CA ASP A 86 -10.22 -2.49 6.47
C ASP A 86 -9.39 -3.71 6.93
N VAL A 87 -10.03 -4.87 7.10
CA VAL A 87 -9.33 -6.12 7.42
C VAL A 87 -8.40 -6.49 6.26
N LEU A 88 -7.18 -6.92 6.60
CA LEU A 88 -6.22 -7.37 5.60
C LEU A 88 -6.78 -8.54 4.77
N PRO A 89 -6.40 -8.64 3.49
CA PRO A 89 -6.77 -9.78 2.65
C PRO A 89 -6.43 -11.12 3.28
N VAL A 90 -7.36 -12.07 3.21
CA VAL A 90 -7.11 -13.47 3.62
C VAL A 90 -6.23 -14.21 2.60
N SER A 91 -6.23 -13.75 1.35
CA SER A 91 -5.31 -14.24 0.32
C SER A 91 -4.83 -13.10 -0.58
N PHE A 92 -3.52 -12.85 -0.56
CA PHE A 92 -2.88 -11.86 -1.42
C PHE A 92 -2.92 -12.26 -2.90
N SER A 93 -2.60 -13.53 -3.21
CA SER A 93 -2.51 -14.04 -4.59
C SER A 93 -3.86 -14.01 -5.30
N PHE A 94 -4.92 -14.46 -4.61
CA PHE A 94 -6.27 -14.49 -5.16
C PHE A 94 -7.03 -13.17 -4.96
N ARG A 95 -6.39 -12.19 -4.32
CA ARG A 95 -6.98 -10.88 -3.99
C ARG A 95 -8.31 -11.00 -3.24
N VAL A 96 -8.40 -11.96 -2.31
CA VAL A 96 -9.60 -12.21 -1.52
C VAL A 96 -9.56 -11.42 -0.22
N ARG A 97 -10.58 -10.58 -0.01
CA ARG A 97 -10.82 -9.88 1.27
C ARG A 97 -12.21 -10.24 1.81
N THR A 98 -12.26 -10.60 3.07
CA THR A 98 -13.47 -10.89 3.83
C THR A 98 -13.48 -10.06 5.11
N CYS A 99 -14.66 -9.69 5.61
CA CYS A 99 -14.78 -8.86 6.81
C CYS A 99 -14.76 -9.67 8.12
N SER A 100 -14.91 -10.99 8.05
CA SER A 100 -15.01 -11.86 9.23
C SER A 100 -14.68 -13.32 8.91
N GLU A 101 -14.43 -14.12 9.94
CA GLU A 101 -14.29 -15.58 9.79
C GLU A 101 -15.54 -16.24 9.20
N THR A 102 -16.74 -15.79 9.57
CA THR A 102 -17.99 -16.29 9.01
C THR A 102 -18.04 -16.12 7.50
N CYS A 103 -17.72 -14.92 7.01
CA CYS A 103 -17.65 -14.63 5.58
C CYS A 103 -16.53 -15.43 4.89
N THR A 104 -15.43 -15.69 5.59
CA THR A 104 -14.33 -16.51 5.07
C THR A 104 -14.78 -17.95 4.88
N ARG A 105 -15.42 -18.55 5.90
CA ARG A 105 -15.95 -19.92 5.81
C ARG A 105 -17.02 -20.04 4.71
N GLN A 106 -17.91 -19.06 4.59
CA GLN A 106 -18.96 -19.07 3.55
C GLN A 106 -18.40 -18.98 2.13
N LEU A 107 -17.26 -18.33 1.93
CA LEU A 107 -16.65 -18.17 0.60
C LEU A 107 -15.88 -19.42 0.14
N PHE A 108 -15.35 -20.20 1.09
CA PHE A 108 -14.48 -21.36 0.83
C PHE A 108 -15.11 -22.71 1.23
N ALA A 109 -16.37 -22.72 1.67
CA ALA A 109 -17.17 -23.93 1.89
C ALA A 109 -17.85 -24.36 0.60
#